data_AF-A0A2D7J7X9-F1
#
_entry.id   AF-A0A2D7J7X9-F1
#
_cell.length_a   1.000
_cell.length_b   1.000
_cell.length_c   1.000
_cell.angle_alpha   90.00
_cell.angle_beta   90.00
_cell.angle_gamma   90.00
#
_symmetry.space_group_name_H-M   'P 1'
#
loop_
_entity.id
_entity.type
_entity.pdbx_description
1 polymer ?
#
loop_
_entity_poly.entity_id
_entity_poly.type
_entity_poly.pdbx_seq_one_letter_code
_entity_poly.pdbx_strand_id
1 'polypeptide(L)'
;MSRYHLLLNPDVVLDERAMMEALRLLSSDPQIALLAPIGVGSLGEPEYLAKAYPSVWVLALRAFAPRWLHRRNVKSLARYEMRHHSESRRTRKIPLASGCCMWIRRNALDQVGGFDESYFLYFEDYDLSMKLAQLGDIIESQDVTIVHHGGDAARKGLRHIGWFIAGAIRFFRRWGWRWFG
;
A
#
# COMPACT_ATOMS: atom_id res chain seq x y z
N MET A 1 13.55 -7.10 22.98
CA MET A 1 13.11 -6.01 22.06
C MET A 1 12.58 -6.62 20.77
N SER A 2 11.53 -6.06 20.16
CA SER A 2 10.93 -6.58 18.92
C SER A 2 11.87 -6.40 17.71
N ARG A 3 11.80 -7.32 16.73
CA ARG A 3 12.56 -7.27 15.46
C ARG A 3 11.76 -6.65 14.30
N TYR A 4 10.43 -6.69 14.41
CA TYR A 4 9.49 -6.26 13.38
C TYR A 4 8.36 -5.44 14.00
N HIS A 5 7.79 -4.53 13.22
CA HIS A 5 6.57 -3.79 13.54
C HIS A 5 5.47 -4.23 12.58
N LEU A 6 4.29 -4.53 13.11
CA LEU A 6 3.08 -4.75 12.33
C LEU A 6 2.22 -3.50 12.43
N LEU A 7 1.96 -2.88 11.29
CA LEU A 7 0.93 -1.87 11.14
C LEU A 7 -0.29 -2.55 10.56
N LEU A 8 -1.42 -2.42 11.22
CA LEU A 8 -2.65 -3.11 10.87
C LEU A 8 -3.82 -2.17 11.14
N ASN A 9 -4.67 -1.98 10.13
CA ASN A 9 -5.93 -1.29 10.33
C ASN A 9 -6.86 -2.09 11.27
N PRO A 10 -7.69 -1.41 12.08
CA PRO A 10 -8.53 -2.07 13.08
C PRO A 10 -9.65 -2.96 12.49
N ASP A 11 -10.01 -2.76 11.23
CA ASP A 11 -11.03 -3.51 10.47
C ASP A 11 -10.44 -4.65 9.62
N VAL A 12 -9.17 -4.97 9.84
CA VAL A 12 -8.46 -6.05 9.17
C VAL A 12 -8.32 -7.24 10.11
N VAL A 13 -8.69 -8.42 9.60
CA VAL A 13 -8.43 -9.71 10.23
C VAL A 13 -7.22 -10.36 9.58
N LEU A 14 -6.26 -10.70 10.42
CA LEU A 14 -5.06 -11.43 10.09
C LEU A 14 -5.09 -12.76 10.84
N ASP A 15 -5.05 -13.88 10.13
CA ASP A 15 -5.03 -15.20 10.75
C ASP A 15 -3.62 -15.60 11.24
N GLU A 16 -3.57 -16.61 12.10
CA GLU A 16 -2.32 -17.10 12.70
C GLU A 16 -1.33 -17.64 11.65
N ARG A 17 -1.84 -18.29 10.59
CA ARG A 17 -1.00 -18.85 9.53
C ARG A 17 -0.33 -17.73 8.72
N ALA A 18 -1.07 -16.67 8.39
CA ALA A 18 -0.57 -15.50 7.72
C ALA A 18 0.49 -14.78 8.57
N MET A 19 0.26 -14.65 9.88
CA MET A 19 1.24 -14.11 10.82
C MET A 19 2.54 -14.93 10.82
N MET A 20 2.43 -16.25 10.96
CA MET A 20 3.59 -17.14 10.98
C MET A 20 4.38 -17.09 9.67
N GLU A 21 3.69 -17.04 8.55
CA GLU A 21 4.32 -16.96 7.23
C GLU A 21 5.01 -15.61 7.00
N ALA A 22 4.39 -14.51 7.44
CA ALA A 22 5.01 -13.19 7.37
C ALA A 22 6.33 -13.14 8.16
N LEU A 23 6.31 -13.68 9.39
CA LEU A 23 7.50 -13.79 10.23
C LEU A 23 8.56 -14.70 9.61
N ARG A 24 8.14 -15.82 9.00
CA ARG A 24 9.04 -16.74 8.28
C ARG A 24 9.77 -16.02 7.16
N LEU A 25 9.04 -15.36 6.26
CA LEU A 25 9.59 -14.62 5.12
C LEU A 25 10.58 -13.52 5.56
N LEU A 26 10.18 -12.71 6.54
CA LEU A 26 11.02 -11.64 7.08
C LEU A 26 12.26 -12.15 7.84
N SER A 27 12.20 -13.37 8.38
CA SER A 27 13.34 -14.00 9.04
C SER A 27 14.31 -14.64 8.04
N SER A 28 13.79 -15.19 6.95
CA SER A 28 14.59 -15.85 5.91
C SER A 28 15.30 -14.89 4.97
N ASP A 29 14.75 -13.68 4.76
CA ASP A 29 15.32 -12.70 3.84
C ASP A 29 15.58 -11.35 4.55
N PRO A 30 16.84 -11.06 4.93
CA PRO A 30 17.25 -9.80 5.51
C PRO A 30 17.03 -8.58 4.61
N GLN A 31 16.94 -8.76 3.28
CA GLN A 31 16.77 -7.66 2.33
C GLN A 31 15.35 -7.10 2.34
N ILE A 32 14.36 -7.85 2.83
CA ILE A 32 12.98 -7.36 2.95
C ILE A 32 12.91 -6.30 4.04
N ALA A 33 12.64 -5.07 3.64
CA ALA A 33 12.40 -3.93 4.53
C ALA A 33 10.92 -3.83 4.90
N LEU A 34 10.03 -4.13 3.95
CA LEU A 34 8.58 -4.15 4.14
C LEU A 34 7.97 -5.36 3.43
N LEU A 35 7.10 -6.08 4.13
CA LEU A 35 6.26 -7.13 3.58
C LEU A 35 4.78 -6.69 3.64
N ALA A 36 4.12 -6.72 2.48
CA ALA A 36 2.70 -6.49 2.31
C ALA A 36 1.99 -7.83 2.04
N PRO A 37 0.81 -8.07 2.64
CA PRO A 37 -0.01 -9.23 2.31
C PRO A 37 -0.81 -8.99 1.04
N ILE A 38 -1.50 -10.03 0.56
CA ILE A 38 -2.66 -9.86 -0.31
C ILE A 38 -3.92 -9.59 0.53
N GLY A 39 -4.79 -8.71 0.04
CA GLY A 39 -6.07 -8.42 0.68
C GLY A 39 -7.22 -9.16 0.00
N VAL A 40 -8.17 -9.63 0.79
CA VAL A 40 -9.48 -10.09 0.31
C VAL A 40 -10.58 -9.40 1.10
N GLY A 41 -11.64 -9.00 0.42
CA GLY A 41 -12.83 -8.46 1.07
C GLY A 41 -13.66 -9.56 1.71
N SER A 42 -14.66 -9.16 2.50
CA SER A 42 -15.54 -10.08 3.22
C SER A 42 -16.33 -11.06 2.34
N LEU A 43 -16.53 -10.75 1.05
CA LEU A 43 -17.20 -11.62 0.08
C LEU A 43 -16.22 -12.35 -0.86
N GLY A 44 -14.91 -12.28 -0.56
CA GLY A 44 -13.85 -12.96 -1.32
C GLY A 44 -13.32 -12.18 -2.53
N GLU A 45 -13.77 -10.95 -2.75
CA GLU A 45 -13.25 -10.07 -3.79
C GLU A 45 -11.80 -9.63 -3.49
N PRO A 46 -10.93 -9.51 -4.51
CA PRO A 46 -9.54 -9.11 -4.28
C PRO A 46 -9.42 -7.64 -3.88
N GLU A 47 -8.65 -7.36 -2.82
CA GLU A 47 -8.21 -6.03 -2.45
C GLU A 47 -6.72 -5.84 -2.74
N TYR A 48 -6.43 -4.90 -3.63
CA TYR A 48 -5.07 -4.65 -4.09
C TYR A 48 -4.35 -3.69 -3.15
N LEU A 49 -3.47 -4.22 -2.29
CA LEU A 49 -2.65 -3.44 -1.36
C LEU A 49 -1.37 -2.94 -2.01
N ALA A 50 -0.80 -3.69 -2.97
CA ALA A 50 0.30 -3.24 -3.79
C ALA A 50 -0.13 -2.16 -4.80
N LYS A 51 0.72 -1.14 -4.96
CA LYS A 51 0.50 -0.06 -5.93
C LYS A 51 1.79 0.24 -6.68
N ALA A 52 1.66 0.51 -7.97
CA ALA A 52 2.74 1.15 -8.73
C ALA A 52 2.86 2.62 -8.33
N TYR A 53 4.01 3.24 -8.60
CA TYR A 53 4.14 4.69 -8.44
C TYR A 53 2.99 5.40 -9.17
N PRO A 54 2.24 6.32 -8.53
CA PRO A 54 1.07 6.95 -9.14
C PRO A 54 1.46 8.00 -10.19
N SER A 55 0.57 8.24 -11.16
CA SER A 55 0.58 9.50 -11.92
C SER A 55 -0.50 10.44 -11.40
N VAL A 56 -0.31 11.75 -11.61
CA VAL A 56 -1.31 12.78 -11.31
C VAL A 56 -2.65 12.43 -11.98
N TRP A 57 -2.61 12.00 -13.25
CA TRP A 57 -3.80 11.57 -13.98
C TRP A 57 -4.51 10.40 -13.32
N VAL A 58 -3.78 9.34 -12.91
CA VAL A 58 -4.39 8.17 -12.25
C VAL A 58 -5.01 8.54 -10.91
N LEU A 59 -4.36 9.40 -10.13
CA LEU A 59 -4.91 9.86 -8.85
C LEU A 59 -6.16 10.73 -9.07
N ALA A 60 -6.14 11.62 -10.06
CA ALA A 60 -7.31 12.43 -10.41
C ALA A 60 -8.48 11.56 -10.87
N LEU A 61 -8.22 10.54 -11.71
CA LEU A 61 -9.23 9.57 -12.09
C LEU A 61 -9.78 8.82 -10.88
N ARG A 62 -8.92 8.36 -9.97
CA ARG A 62 -9.36 7.61 -8.77
C ARG A 62 -10.17 8.47 -7.80
N ALA A 63 -9.81 9.73 -7.63
CA ALA A 63 -10.44 10.63 -6.67
C ALA A 63 -11.73 11.28 -7.19
N PHE A 64 -11.82 11.56 -8.50
CA PHE A 64 -12.86 12.45 -9.03
C PHE A 64 -13.63 11.87 -10.23
N ALA A 65 -13.18 10.79 -10.86
CA ALA A 65 -13.87 10.28 -12.04
C ALA A 65 -15.22 9.64 -11.69
N PRO A 66 -16.29 9.91 -12.48
CA PRO A 66 -17.51 9.15 -12.39
C PRO A 66 -17.27 7.67 -12.72
N ARG A 67 -18.05 6.75 -12.12
CA ARG A 67 -17.93 5.28 -12.31
C ARG A 67 -17.88 4.84 -13.79
N TRP A 68 -18.56 5.55 -14.70
CA TRP A 68 -18.52 5.23 -16.13
C TRP A 68 -17.14 5.50 -16.78
N LEU A 69 -16.39 6.50 -16.29
CA LEU A 69 -15.07 6.85 -16.81
C LEU A 69 -13.98 5.90 -16.30
N HIS A 70 -14.19 5.28 -15.13
CA HIS A 70 -13.35 4.16 -14.68
C HIS A 70 -13.38 3.00 -15.69
N ARG A 71 -14.54 2.71 -16.30
CA ARG A 71 -14.68 1.64 -17.31
C ARG A 71 -13.87 1.91 -18.59
N ARG A 72 -13.63 3.18 -18.93
CA ARG A 72 -12.77 3.54 -20.08
C ARG A 72 -11.27 3.48 -19.76
N ASN A 73 -10.90 3.70 -18.49
CA ASN A 73 -9.51 3.76 -18.03
C ASN A 73 -9.08 2.53 -17.21
N VAL A 74 -9.79 1.41 -17.35
CA VAL A 74 -9.54 0.18 -16.57
C VAL A 74 -8.08 -0.26 -16.66
N LYS A 75 -7.43 -0.12 -17.81
CA LYS A 75 -6.03 -0.53 -18.00
C LYS A 75 -5.05 0.27 -17.14
N SER A 76 -5.21 1.59 -17.08
CA SER A 76 -4.31 2.46 -16.29
C SER A 76 -4.55 2.27 -14.79
N LEU A 77 -5.81 2.14 -14.37
CA LEU A 77 -6.15 1.79 -12.99
C LEU A 77 -5.64 0.39 -12.60
N ALA A 78 -5.81 -0.61 -13.46
CA ALA A 78 -5.35 -1.97 -13.19
C ALA A 78 -3.82 -2.07 -13.11
N ARG A 79 -3.10 -1.31 -13.94
CA ARG A 79 -1.64 -1.19 -13.86
C ARG A 79 -1.21 -0.56 -12.55
N TYR A 80 -1.83 0.56 -12.18
CA TYR A 80 -1.55 1.23 -10.92
C TYR A 80 -1.83 0.34 -9.71
N GLU A 81 -2.93 -0.41 -9.73
CA GLU A 81 -3.29 -1.34 -8.66
C GLU A 81 -2.58 -2.69 -8.76
N MET A 82 -1.61 -2.84 -9.68
CA MET A 82 -0.82 -4.05 -9.86
C MET A 82 -1.67 -5.34 -9.91
N ARG A 83 -2.86 -5.27 -10.53
CA ARG A 83 -3.87 -6.35 -10.48
C ARG A 83 -3.41 -7.67 -11.10
N HIS A 84 -2.40 -7.60 -11.97
CA HIS A 84 -1.84 -8.77 -12.62
C HIS A 84 -0.76 -9.41 -11.74
N HIS A 85 -1.12 -10.52 -11.09
CA HIS A 85 -0.16 -11.36 -10.39
C HIS A 85 0.39 -12.42 -11.34
N SER A 86 1.68 -12.70 -11.24
CA SER A 86 2.25 -13.88 -11.88
C SER A 86 1.88 -15.10 -11.03
N GLU A 87 1.19 -16.07 -11.63
CA GLU A 87 0.81 -17.31 -10.93
C GLU A 87 2.03 -18.13 -10.51
N SER A 88 3.17 -17.97 -11.19
CA SER A 88 4.38 -18.74 -10.92
C SER A 88 5.24 -18.19 -9.77
N ARG A 89 4.98 -16.96 -9.30
CA ARG A 89 5.75 -16.34 -8.21
C ARG A 89 4.82 -15.97 -7.06
N ARG A 90 5.04 -16.63 -5.91
CA ARG A 90 4.31 -16.36 -4.66
C ARG A 90 4.68 -15.01 -4.04
N THR A 91 5.89 -14.51 -4.29
CA THR A 91 6.34 -13.17 -3.89
C THR A 91 6.66 -12.29 -5.09
N ARG A 92 6.49 -10.98 -4.96
CA ARG A 92 6.94 -10.01 -5.95
C ARG A 92 7.40 -8.70 -5.32
N LYS A 93 8.39 -8.05 -5.94
CA LYS A 93 8.77 -6.67 -5.59
C LYS A 93 7.66 -5.72 -6.04
N ILE A 94 7.29 -4.80 -5.16
CA ILE A 94 6.26 -3.79 -5.40
C ILE A 94 6.83 -2.39 -5.11
N PRO A 95 6.40 -1.34 -5.81
CA PRO A 95 6.89 0.00 -5.49
C PRO A 95 6.32 0.56 -4.19
N LEU A 96 5.02 0.36 -3.96
CA LEU A 96 4.29 0.95 -2.84
C LEU A 96 3.36 -0.08 -2.22
N ALA A 97 3.29 -0.10 -0.91
CA ALA A 97 2.32 -0.87 -0.15
C ALA A 97 1.29 0.08 0.50
N SER A 98 0.05 -0.39 0.62
CA SER A 98 -1.00 0.31 1.37
C SER A 98 -0.80 0.15 2.87
N GLY A 99 -1.09 1.21 3.62
CA GLY A 99 -1.05 1.21 5.10
C GLY A 99 -2.07 0.27 5.76
N CYS A 100 -2.94 -0.38 5.00
CA CYS A 100 -3.92 -1.36 5.47
C CYS A 100 -3.28 -2.48 6.32
N CYS A 101 -2.16 -3.03 5.82
CA CYS A 101 -1.34 -3.98 6.56
C CYS A 101 0.09 -3.95 6.06
N MET A 102 1.04 -3.62 6.94
CA MET A 102 2.47 -3.57 6.64
C MET A 102 3.28 -4.24 7.73
N TRP A 103 4.12 -5.19 7.35
CA TRP A 103 5.12 -5.76 8.25
C TRP A 103 6.47 -5.12 7.94
N ILE A 104 7.03 -4.40 8.90
CA ILE A 104 8.20 -3.56 8.68
C ILE A 104 9.33 -4.04 9.57
N ARG A 105 10.53 -4.15 8.99
CA ARG A 105 11.73 -4.43 9.77
C ARG A 105 12.05 -3.24 10.66
N ARG A 106 12.22 -3.48 11.97
CA ARG A 106 12.39 -2.40 12.96
C ARG A 106 13.57 -1.49 12.64
N ASN A 107 14.73 -2.07 12.34
CA ASN A 107 15.94 -1.27 12.04
C ASN A 107 15.77 -0.38 10.80
N ALA A 108 14.97 -0.80 9.79
CA ALA A 108 14.67 -0.01 8.62
C ALA A 108 13.69 1.11 8.98
N LEU A 109 12.67 0.82 9.79
CA LEU A 109 11.72 1.82 10.28
C LEU A 109 12.40 2.93 11.11
N ASP A 110 13.28 2.53 12.03
CA ASP A 110 14.05 3.45 12.89
C ASP A 110 14.97 4.34 12.04
N GLN A 111 15.63 3.79 11.01
CA GLN A 111 16.52 4.55 10.11
C GLN A 111 15.78 5.57 9.25
N VAL A 112 14.56 5.25 8.78
CA VAL A 112 13.76 6.20 7.98
C VAL A 112 12.94 7.18 8.82
N GLY A 113 13.01 7.07 10.15
CA GLY A 113 12.31 7.94 11.09
C GLY A 113 10.80 7.75 11.14
N GLY A 114 10.29 6.56 10.79
CA GLY A 114 8.85 6.28 10.83
C GLY A 114 8.01 7.05 9.80
N PHE A 115 6.76 7.37 10.15
CA PHE A 115 5.88 8.20 9.31
C PHE A 115 6.29 9.67 9.34
N ASP A 116 6.04 10.37 8.24
CA ASP A 116 6.20 11.82 8.19
C ASP A 116 4.91 12.50 8.70
N GLU A 117 4.99 13.12 9.87
CA GLU A 117 3.86 13.77 10.57
C GLU A 117 3.24 14.93 9.78
N SER A 118 3.89 15.41 8.72
CA SER A 118 3.31 16.44 7.85
C SER A 118 2.14 15.90 7.00
N TYR A 119 2.03 14.58 6.85
CA TYR A 119 0.85 13.93 6.29
C TYR A 119 -0.16 13.66 7.41
N PHE A 120 -1.34 14.27 7.30
CA PHE A 120 -2.45 13.98 8.22
C PHE A 120 -3.22 12.72 7.80
N LEU A 121 -3.54 12.60 6.51
CA LEU A 121 -4.24 11.48 5.91
C LEU A 121 -3.92 11.41 4.41
N TYR A 122 -3.74 10.20 3.89
CA TYR A 122 -3.32 9.86 2.54
C TYR A 122 -1.84 10.14 2.24
N PHE A 123 -1.22 9.22 1.50
CA PHE A 123 0.16 9.26 1.02
C PHE A 123 1.25 9.09 2.09
N GLU A 124 0.90 9.02 3.38
CA GLU A 124 1.85 8.70 4.46
C GLU A 124 2.44 7.30 4.29
N ASP A 125 1.63 6.35 3.84
CA ASP A 125 2.01 4.96 3.55
C ASP A 125 2.89 4.87 2.30
N TYR A 126 2.61 5.70 1.30
CA TYR A 126 3.42 5.78 0.07
C TYR A 126 4.77 6.42 0.34
N ASP A 127 4.81 7.50 1.13
CA ASP A 127 6.06 8.12 1.57
C ASP A 127 6.91 7.12 2.36
N LEU A 128 6.30 6.40 3.32
CA LEU A 128 6.99 5.37 4.09
C LEU A 128 7.53 4.24 3.20
N SER A 129 6.73 3.76 2.24
CA SER A 129 7.17 2.75 1.26
C SER A 129 8.39 3.21 0.47
N MET A 130 8.37 4.45 -0.04
CA MET A 130 9.49 5.01 -0.81
C MET A 130 10.76 5.19 0.03
N LYS A 131 10.63 5.57 1.31
CA LYS A 131 11.78 5.65 2.22
C LYS A 131 12.37 4.27 2.51
N LEU A 132 11.52 3.29 2.83
CA LEU A 132 11.97 1.93 3.12
C LEU A 132 12.61 1.25 1.90
N ALA A 133 12.12 1.55 0.69
CA ALA A 133 12.67 1.04 -0.56
C ALA A 133 14.13 1.48 -0.81
N GLN A 134 14.62 2.51 -0.11
CA GLN A 134 16.02 2.91 -0.17
C GLN A 134 16.94 2.01 0.65
N LEU A 135 16.39 1.27 1.62
CA LEU A 135 17.14 0.41 2.55
C LEU A 135 16.99 -1.08 2.23
N GLY A 136 15.99 -1.46 1.46
CA GLY A 136 15.72 -2.84 1.10
C GLY A 136 14.49 -3.01 0.22
N ASP A 137 14.10 -4.25 0.00
CA ASP A 137 12.99 -4.59 -0.85
C ASP A 137 11.64 -4.41 -0.15
N ILE A 138 10.68 -3.91 -0.93
CA ILE A 138 9.26 -3.91 -0.59
C ILE A 138 8.63 -5.10 -1.33
N ILE A 139 8.17 -6.10 -0.59
CA ILE A 139 7.66 -7.36 -1.12
C ILE A 139 6.18 -7.49 -0.84
N GLU A 140 5.42 -7.95 -1.82
CA GLU A 140 4.08 -8.51 -1.60
C GLU A 140 4.17 -10.04 -1.65
N SER A 141 3.46 -10.72 -0.74
CA SER A 141 3.39 -12.18 -0.71
C SER A 141 1.95 -12.70 -0.79
N GLN A 142 1.72 -13.67 -1.67
CA GLN A 142 0.47 -14.44 -1.79
C GLN A 142 0.33 -15.50 -0.70
N ASP A 143 1.37 -15.76 0.09
CA ASP A 143 1.33 -16.69 1.23
C ASP A 143 0.84 -16.01 2.52
N VAL A 144 0.71 -14.68 2.51
CA VAL A 144 0.19 -13.88 3.62
C VAL A 144 -1.08 -13.19 3.14
N THR A 145 -2.22 -13.58 3.72
CA THR A 145 -3.53 -13.05 3.35
C THR A 145 -4.15 -12.34 4.53
N ILE A 146 -4.81 -11.21 4.27
CA ILE A 146 -5.66 -10.53 5.23
C ILE A 146 -7.09 -10.47 4.72
N VAL A 147 -8.06 -10.49 5.63
CA VAL A 147 -9.47 -10.24 5.32
C VAL A 147 -9.81 -8.84 5.79
N HIS A 148 -10.32 -8.01 4.89
CA HIS A 148 -10.78 -6.67 5.22
C HIS A 148 -12.30 -6.67 5.29
N HIS A 149 -12.84 -6.31 6.45
CA HIS A 149 -14.29 -6.33 6.67
C HIS A 149 -15.03 -5.11 6.08
N GLY A 150 -14.30 -4.19 5.42
CA GLY A 150 -14.88 -3.06 4.73
C GLY A 150 -15.67 -2.15 5.67
N GLY A 151 -14.96 -1.28 6.39
CA GLY A 151 -15.61 -0.21 7.15
C GLY A 151 -16.23 0.84 6.24
N ASP A 152 -17.54 1.06 6.42
CA ASP A 152 -18.37 2.08 5.80
C ASP A 152 -17.74 3.47 5.94
N ALA A 153 -16.86 3.88 5.01
CA ALA A 153 -16.30 5.22 4.98
C ALA A 153 -17.36 6.19 4.46
N ALA A 154 -18.28 6.51 5.37
CA ALA A 154 -19.34 7.50 5.26
C ALA A 154 -18.85 8.74 4.51
N ARG A 155 -19.65 9.17 3.51
CA ARG A 155 -19.54 10.40 2.70
C ARG A 155 -18.30 11.24 2.99
N LYS A 156 -17.21 10.97 2.28
CA LYS A 156 -16.00 11.80 2.31
C LYS A 156 -16.33 13.22 1.86
N GLY A 157 -16.35 14.17 2.80
CA GLY A 157 -16.63 15.58 2.54
C GLY A 157 -15.46 16.32 1.87
N LEU A 158 -15.66 17.60 1.55
CA LEU A 158 -14.66 18.48 0.89
C LEU A 158 -13.30 18.53 1.61
N ARG A 159 -13.28 18.36 2.94
CA ARG A 159 -12.04 18.31 3.73
C ARG A 159 -11.13 17.14 3.34
N HIS A 160 -11.68 15.97 3.09
CA HIS A 160 -10.90 14.80 2.66
C HIS A 160 -10.27 15.02 1.27
N ILE A 161 -10.97 15.74 0.39
CA ILE A 161 -10.42 16.13 -0.91
C ILE A 161 -9.23 17.07 -0.71
N GLY A 162 -9.36 18.06 0.18
CA GLY A 162 -8.26 18.96 0.54
C GLY A 162 -7.03 18.21 1.07
N TRP A 163 -7.21 17.28 2.01
CA TRP A 163 -6.13 16.44 2.54
C TRP A 163 -5.50 15.55 1.46
N PHE A 164 -6.31 14.94 0.61
CA PHE A 164 -5.83 14.13 -0.51
C PHE A 164 -4.96 14.94 -1.48
N ILE A 165 -5.41 16.15 -1.87
CA ILE A 165 -4.65 17.02 -2.77
C ILE A 165 -3.35 17.49 -2.09
N ALA A 166 -3.41 17.92 -0.83
CA ALA A 166 -2.23 18.36 -0.08
C ALA A 166 -1.19 17.23 0.07
N GLY A 167 -1.65 16.02 0.40
CA GLY A 167 -0.82 14.82 0.47
C GLY A 167 -0.18 14.48 -0.87
N ALA A 168 -0.97 14.50 -1.96
CA ALA A 168 -0.45 14.23 -3.31
C ALA A 168 0.62 15.25 -3.73
N ILE A 169 0.38 16.55 -3.51
CA ILE A 169 1.36 17.61 -3.81
C ILE A 169 2.65 17.39 -3.03
N ARG A 170 2.55 17.07 -1.73
CA ARG A 170 3.72 16.80 -0.90
C ARG A 170 4.50 15.59 -1.40
N PHE A 171 3.81 14.49 -1.66
CA PHE A 171 4.40 13.27 -2.19
C PHE A 171 5.16 13.52 -3.50
N PHE A 172 4.54 14.19 -4.47
CA PHE A 172 5.19 14.48 -5.76
C PHE A 172 6.30 15.53 -5.67
N ARG A 173 6.22 16.50 -4.74
CA ARG A 173 7.33 17.42 -4.48
C ARG A 173 8.57 16.70 -3.95
N ARG A 174 8.39 15.66 -3.14
CA ARG A 174 9.50 14.89 -2.56
C ARG A 174 10.04 13.83 -3.53
N TRP A 175 9.16 13.09 -4.21
CA TRP A 175 9.53 11.89 -4.97
C TRP A 175 9.50 12.07 -6.49
N GLY A 176 9.04 13.22 -6.97
CA GLY A 176 9.05 13.60 -8.39
C GLY A 176 7.69 13.50 -9.07
N TRP A 177 7.37 14.49 -9.90
CA TRP A 177 6.07 14.59 -10.58
C TRP A 177 5.97 13.61 -11.75
N ARG A 178 4.88 12.86 -11.82
CA ARG A 178 4.53 12.04 -12.98
C ARG A 178 3.13 12.37 -13.48
N TRP A 179 3.02 13.08 -14.59
CA TRP A 179 1.73 13.57 -15.06
C TRP A 179 0.86 12.47 -15.70
N PHE A 180 1.46 11.54 -16.44
CA PHE A 180 0.78 10.46 -17.17
C PHE A 180 1.41 9.08 -16.90
N GLY A 181 0.72 7.99 -17.24
CA GLY A 181 1.20 6.60 -17.06
C GLY A 181 0.14 5.52 -17.18
#